data_AF-A0A917AKF5-F1
#
_entry.id   AF-A0A917AKF5-F1
#
_cell.length_a   1.000
_cell.length_b   1.000
_cell.length_c   1.000
_cell.angle_alpha   90.00
_cell.angle_beta   90.00
_cell.angle_gamma   90.00
#
_symmetry.space_group_name_H-M   'P 1'
#
loop_
_entity.id
_entity.type
_entity.pdbx_description
1 polymer ?
#
loop_
_entity_poly.entity_id
_entity_poly.type
_entity_poly.pdbx_seq_one_letter_code
_entity_poly.pdbx_strand_id
1 'polypeptide(L)'
;MNMEKDLKQNSEGTKKKVRWGCLTTVVLILSPIILFVGWFSYDMYFKEVTLVKSHSPNNMNTIKVVQKGSAFLFGPSSVRIKCGWWEHLDKVISNDGKTLDSSNVSVSWENDYEATITLYGEEQEPEIIEFKTSNESNGAKFDSKASEEVQQEVGSFTFKTSESPNLINIIEFREIAEPRSSVRIYYGKRGSVLEKYKEFTLTEMYTPDNFNVDWESDEQVTIDIVRETESGNTYVEDTIEIELSK
;
A
#
# COMPACT_ATOMS: atom_id res chain seq x y z
N MET A 1 -67.60 -34.75 30.33
CA MET A 1 -66.98 -34.37 29.04
C MET A 1 -66.34 -32.96 29.05
N ASN A 2 -65.99 -32.40 30.22
CA ASN A 2 -65.28 -31.09 30.30
C ASN A 2 -63.83 -31.24 30.81
N MET A 3 -63.60 -32.17 31.74
CA MET A 3 -62.28 -32.42 32.34
C MET A 3 -61.19 -32.85 31.33
N GLU A 4 -61.57 -33.57 30.27
CA GLU A 4 -60.63 -34.01 29.22
C GLU A 4 -60.26 -32.88 28.23
N LYS A 5 -61.15 -31.91 28.04
CA LYS A 5 -60.89 -30.73 27.20
C LYS A 5 -59.97 -29.74 27.91
N ASP A 6 -60.15 -29.54 29.21
CA ASP A 6 -59.32 -28.65 30.02
C ASP A 6 -57.87 -29.18 30.16
N LEU A 7 -57.69 -30.49 30.29
CA LEU A 7 -56.36 -31.14 30.31
C LEU A 7 -55.62 -30.99 28.97
N LYS A 8 -56.32 -31.14 27.84
CA LYS A 8 -55.75 -30.95 26.50
C LYS A 8 -55.35 -29.48 26.27
N GLN A 9 -56.24 -28.55 26.62
CA GLN A 9 -56.02 -27.11 26.44
C GLN A 9 -54.86 -26.57 27.29
N ASN A 10 -54.71 -27.04 28.54
CA ASN A 10 -53.63 -26.60 29.43
C ASN A 10 -52.26 -27.16 28.98
N SER A 11 -52.24 -28.40 28.46
CA SER A 11 -51.02 -29.00 27.89
C SER A 11 -50.52 -28.28 26.62
N GLU A 12 -51.42 -27.80 25.77
CA GLU A 12 -51.09 -27.06 24.54
C GLU A 12 -50.63 -25.62 24.82
N GLY A 13 -51.26 -24.93 25.77
CA GLY A 13 -50.85 -23.59 26.21
C GLY A 13 -49.45 -23.58 26.84
N THR A 14 -49.12 -24.62 27.61
CA THR A 14 -47.80 -24.76 28.25
C THR A 14 -46.72 -25.06 27.20
N LYS A 15 -47.01 -25.92 26.21
CA LYS A 15 -46.11 -26.20 25.07
C LYS A 15 -45.86 -24.96 24.19
N LYS A 16 -46.87 -24.11 23.95
CA LYS A 16 -46.71 -22.84 23.21
C LYS A 16 -45.87 -21.82 23.99
N LYS A 17 -46.11 -21.64 25.29
CA LYS A 17 -45.32 -20.72 26.14
C LYS A 17 -43.85 -21.13 26.25
N VAL A 18 -43.57 -22.44 26.38
CA VAL A 18 -42.20 -22.97 26.43
C VAL A 18 -41.47 -22.82 25.09
N ARG A 19 -42.16 -23.02 23.95
CA ARG A 19 -41.58 -22.77 22.60
C ARG A 19 -41.25 -21.30 22.38
N TRP A 20 -42.10 -20.38 22.83
CA TRP A 20 -41.88 -18.94 22.67
C TRP A 20 -40.78 -18.42 23.60
N GLY A 21 -40.73 -18.88 24.85
CA GLY A 21 -39.65 -18.56 25.79
C GLY A 21 -38.29 -19.09 25.34
N CYS A 22 -38.23 -20.30 24.78
CA CYS A 22 -36.99 -20.87 24.24
C CYS A 22 -36.52 -20.11 22.99
N LEU A 23 -37.44 -19.77 22.08
CA LEU A 23 -37.13 -18.94 20.90
C LEU A 23 -36.61 -17.55 21.29
N THR A 24 -37.20 -16.90 22.30
CA THR A 24 -36.70 -15.60 22.78
C THR A 24 -35.29 -15.69 23.38
N THR A 25 -34.99 -16.75 24.13
CA THR A 25 -33.64 -16.97 24.68
C THR A 25 -32.61 -17.25 23.57
N VAL A 26 -32.98 -18.06 22.57
CA VAL A 26 -32.12 -18.33 21.41
C VAL A 26 -31.84 -17.05 20.62
N VAL A 27 -32.86 -16.21 20.40
CA VAL A 27 -32.69 -14.92 19.71
C VAL A 27 -31.79 -13.97 20.51
N LEU A 28 -31.96 -13.88 21.83
CA LEU A 28 -31.13 -13.03 22.69
C LEU A 28 -29.65 -13.44 22.72
N ILE A 29 -29.35 -14.74 22.58
CA ILE A 29 -27.97 -15.24 22.55
C ILE A 29 -27.37 -15.14 21.14
N LEU A 30 -28.12 -15.51 20.10
CA LEU A 30 -27.60 -15.50 18.73
C LEU A 30 -27.50 -14.10 18.14
N SER A 31 -28.38 -13.18 18.50
CA SER A 31 -28.38 -11.80 17.98
C SER A 31 -27.04 -11.07 18.19
N PRO A 32 -26.46 -11.00 19.40
CA PRO A 32 -25.17 -10.33 19.59
C PRO A 32 -24.03 -11.02 18.84
N ILE A 33 -24.07 -12.35 18.70
CA ILE A 33 -23.07 -13.11 17.92
C ILE A 33 -23.16 -12.72 16.44
N ILE A 34 -24.37 -12.70 15.87
CA ILE A 34 -24.59 -12.33 14.46
C ILE A 34 -24.18 -10.87 14.22
N LEU A 35 -24.52 -9.97 15.14
CA LEU A 35 -24.13 -8.56 15.04
C LEU A 35 -22.61 -8.40 15.11
N PHE A 36 -21.95 -9.10 16.02
CA PHE A 36 -20.49 -9.06 16.14
C PHE A 36 -19.81 -9.63 14.89
N VAL A 37 -20.24 -10.80 14.41
CA VAL A 37 -19.70 -11.40 13.18
C VAL A 37 -19.93 -10.50 11.98
N GLY A 38 -21.11 -9.89 11.86
CA GLY A 38 -21.42 -8.95 10.80
C GLY A 38 -20.56 -7.68 10.86
N TRP A 39 -20.39 -7.09 12.04
CA TRP A 39 -19.53 -5.93 12.26
C TRP A 39 -18.06 -6.23 11.95
N PHE A 40 -17.55 -7.34 12.48
CA PHE A 40 -16.17 -7.78 12.24
C PHE A 40 -15.93 -8.10 10.76
N SER A 41 -16.87 -8.78 10.11
CA SER A 41 -16.78 -9.08 8.66
C SER A 41 -16.85 -7.81 7.82
N TYR A 42 -17.66 -6.83 8.21
CA TYR A 42 -17.70 -5.53 7.54
C TYR A 42 -16.35 -4.82 7.63
N ASP A 43 -15.77 -4.74 8.82
CA ASP A 43 -14.48 -4.09 9.05
C ASP A 43 -13.34 -4.80 8.29
N MET A 44 -13.34 -6.14 8.31
CA MET A 44 -12.31 -6.95 7.66
C MET A 44 -12.36 -6.95 6.13
N TYR A 45 -13.55 -6.90 5.51
CA TYR A 45 -13.69 -7.17 4.06
C TYR A 45 -14.29 -6.02 3.24
N PHE A 46 -15.10 -5.15 3.85
CA PHE A 46 -15.97 -4.22 3.11
C PHE A 46 -15.72 -2.75 3.40
N LYS A 47 -15.23 -2.42 4.60
CA LYS A 47 -14.96 -1.04 4.99
C LYS A 47 -13.93 -0.43 4.05
N GLU A 48 -14.24 0.74 3.50
CA GLU A 48 -13.34 1.45 2.60
C GLU A 48 -12.75 2.68 3.30
N VAL A 49 -11.42 2.77 3.33
CA VAL A 49 -10.69 3.95 3.84
C VAL A 49 -10.05 4.66 2.65
N THR A 50 -10.26 5.97 2.53
CA THR A 50 -9.73 6.72 1.39
C THR A 50 -8.25 7.03 1.61
N LEU A 51 -7.40 6.59 0.69
CA LEU A 51 -5.96 6.87 0.70
C LEU A 51 -5.68 8.16 -0.06
N VAL A 52 -6.20 8.25 -1.29
CA VAL A 52 -6.03 9.41 -2.18
C VAL A 52 -7.32 9.71 -2.93
N LYS A 53 -7.58 11.01 -3.12
CA LYS A 53 -8.59 11.52 -4.03
C LYS A 53 -7.94 12.63 -4.88
N SER A 54 -7.82 12.38 -6.18
CA SER A 54 -7.15 13.28 -7.12
C SER A 54 -8.11 13.70 -8.24
N HIS A 55 -8.06 14.97 -8.59
CA HIS A 55 -8.89 15.58 -9.63
C HIS A 55 -8.02 15.91 -10.84
N SER A 56 -8.58 15.71 -12.02
CA SER A 56 -7.94 16.09 -13.27
C SER A 56 -7.78 17.63 -13.37
N PRO A 57 -6.88 18.16 -14.22
CA PRO A 57 -6.57 19.59 -14.26
C PRO A 57 -7.77 20.53 -14.41
N ASN A 58 -8.78 20.15 -15.21
CA ASN A 58 -10.02 20.90 -15.37
C ASN A 58 -11.22 20.27 -14.62
N ASN A 59 -10.95 19.38 -13.65
CA ASN A 59 -11.95 18.68 -12.83
C ASN A 59 -12.97 17.84 -13.63
N MET A 60 -12.60 17.37 -14.81
CA MET A 60 -13.46 16.51 -15.64
C MET A 60 -13.54 15.09 -15.09
N ASN A 61 -12.41 14.57 -14.60
CA ASN A 61 -12.31 13.23 -14.05
C ASN A 61 -11.76 13.25 -12.62
N THR A 62 -12.10 12.21 -11.85
CA THR A 62 -11.65 12.05 -10.47
C THR A 62 -11.24 10.60 -10.25
N ILE A 63 -10.01 10.41 -9.80
CA ILE A 63 -9.48 9.12 -9.38
C ILE A 63 -9.52 9.08 -7.85
N LYS A 64 -10.15 8.05 -7.29
CA LYS A 64 -10.19 7.80 -5.86
C LYS A 64 -9.60 6.44 -5.56
N VAL A 65 -8.54 6.38 -4.76
CA VAL A 65 -7.92 5.13 -4.31
C VAL A 65 -8.31 4.90 -2.85
N VAL A 66 -8.88 3.74 -2.58
CA VAL A 66 -9.33 3.34 -1.24
C VAL A 66 -8.72 2.01 -0.83
N GLN A 67 -8.33 1.87 0.44
CA GLN A 67 -8.07 0.57 1.04
C GLN A 67 -9.40 -0.13 1.32
N LYS A 68 -9.50 -1.42 1.01
CA LYS A 68 -10.64 -2.27 1.34
C LYS A 68 -10.29 -3.20 2.49
N GLY A 69 -11.13 -3.17 3.52
CA GLY A 69 -10.94 -3.97 4.71
C GLY A 69 -9.72 -3.54 5.52
N SER A 70 -9.31 -4.41 6.44
CA SER A 70 -8.08 -4.27 7.21
C SER A 70 -7.09 -5.38 6.84
N ALA A 71 -5.80 -5.05 6.79
CA ALA A 71 -4.74 -6.05 6.62
C ALA A 71 -4.82 -7.07 7.76
N PHE A 72 -4.86 -8.37 7.42
CA PHE A 72 -4.92 -9.42 8.43
C PHE A 72 -3.50 -9.70 8.94
N LEU A 73 -3.21 -9.25 10.17
CA LEU A 73 -2.00 -9.50 10.98
C LEU A 73 -0.64 -9.16 10.32
N PHE A 74 -0.31 -9.76 9.17
CA PHE A 74 0.92 -9.56 8.38
C PHE A 74 0.69 -9.79 6.87
N GLY A 75 -0.56 -9.69 6.40
CA GLY A 75 -0.92 -9.92 5.00
C GLY A 75 -0.97 -8.63 4.18
N PRO A 76 -0.98 -8.74 2.85
CA PRO A 76 -1.03 -7.57 1.98
C PRO A 76 -2.40 -6.88 2.06
N SER A 77 -2.43 -5.58 1.77
CA SER A 77 -3.64 -4.76 1.81
C SER A 77 -4.33 -4.69 0.45
N SER A 78 -5.64 -4.91 0.43
CA SER A 78 -6.44 -4.73 -0.79
C SER A 78 -6.72 -3.25 -1.03
N VAL A 79 -6.50 -2.78 -2.25
CA VAL A 79 -6.86 -1.42 -2.69
C VAL A 79 -7.82 -1.46 -3.86
N ARG A 80 -8.66 -0.44 -3.95
CA ARG A 80 -9.60 -0.22 -5.03
C ARG A 80 -9.41 1.16 -5.60
N ILE A 81 -9.03 1.22 -6.86
CA ILE A 81 -8.92 2.45 -7.65
C ILE A 81 -10.27 2.66 -8.32
N LYS A 82 -10.91 3.80 -8.09
CA LYS A 82 -12.22 4.15 -8.63
C LYS A 82 -12.10 5.33 -9.56
N CYS A 83 -12.78 5.24 -10.71
CA CYS A 83 -13.03 6.38 -11.58
C CYS A 83 -14.54 6.44 -11.89
N GLY A 84 -15.16 7.59 -11.64
CA GLY A 84 -16.61 7.72 -11.81
C GLY A 84 -17.42 6.80 -10.88
N TRP A 85 -18.59 6.36 -11.33
CA TRP A 85 -19.55 5.61 -10.50
C TRP A 85 -19.42 4.09 -10.56
N TRP A 86 -19.04 3.53 -11.70
CA TRP A 86 -19.10 2.08 -11.92
C TRP A 86 -17.72 1.43 -12.09
N GLU A 87 -16.74 2.21 -12.55
CA GLU A 87 -15.44 1.68 -12.93
C GLU A 87 -14.50 1.65 -11.74
N HIS A 88 -13.95 0.46 -11.54
CA HIS A 88 -12.95 0.26 -10.51
C HIS A 88 -11.98 -0.85 -10.91
N LEU A 89 -10.76 -0.74 -10.39
CA LEU A 89 -9.74 -1.75 -10.46
C LEU A 89 -9.34 -2.13 -9.04
N ASP A 90 -9.39 -3.41 -8.72
CA ASP A 90 -8.92 -3.93 -7.44
C ASP A 90 -7.46 -4.41 -7.61
N LYS A 91 -6.59 -3.97 -6.70
CA LYS A 91 -5.17 -4.31 -6.63
C LYS A 91 -4.77 -4.62 -5.19
N VAL A 92 -3.52 -5.01 -5.01
CA VAL A 92 -2.97 -5.41 -3.72
C VAL A 92 -1.68 -4.63 -3.49
N ILE A 93 -1.45 -4.21 -2.25
CA ILE A 93 -0.21 -3.56 -1.80
C ILE A 93 0.39 -4.38 -0.67
N SER A 94 1.60 -4.91 -0.88
CA SER A 94 2.38 -5.58 0.16
C SER A 94 3.18 -4.55 0.97
N ASN A 95 2.79 -4.34 2.23
CA ASN A 95 3.27 -3.23 3.07
C ASN A 95 3.70 -3.69 4.47
N ASP A 96 4.34 -4.86 4.58
CA ASP A 96 4.87 -5.40 5.86
C ASP A 96 3.82 -5.40 6.99
N GLY A 97 2.58 -5.75 6.64
CA GLY A 97 1.43 -5.74 7.55
C GLY A 97 0.97 -4.37 8.06
N LYS A 98 1.63 -3.26 7.69
CA LYS A 98 1.26 -1.91 8.08
C LYS A 98 -0.03 -1.46 7.39
N THR A 99 -0.78 -0.58 8.07
CA THR A 99 -1.96 0.05 7.48
C THR A 99 -1.52 0.99 6.35
N LEU A 100 -2.26 1.00 5.25
CA LEU A 100 -1.97 1.90 4.15
C LEU A 100 -2.35 3.35 4.51
N ASP A 101 -1.53 4.27 4.04
CA ASP A 101 -1.83 5.70 4.10
C ASP A 101 -1.64 6.37 2.73
N SER A 102 -1.68 7.70 2.70
CA SER A 102 -1.56 8.46 1.45
C SER A 102 -0.19 8.35 0.78
N SER A 103 0.87 7.95 1.50
CA SER A 103 2.20 7.74 0.93
C SER A 103 2.29 6.49 0.04
N ASN A 104 1.38 5.52 0.24
CA ASN A 104 1.33 4.30 -0.55
C ASN A 104 0.77 4.50 -1.96
N VAL A 105 0.29 5.69 -2.31
CA VAL A 105 -0.38 5.94 -3.59
C VAL A 105 -0.01 7.32 -4.13
N SER A 106 0.43 7.37 -5.38
CA SER A 106 0.57 8.62 -6.13
C SER A 106 -0.35 8.61 -7.36
N VAL A 107 -0.87 9.79 -7.72
CA VAL A 107 -1.67 9.98 -8.94
C VAL A 107 -1.16 11.23 -9.65
N SER A 108 -0.60 11.05 -10.83
CA SER A 108 -0.12 12.14 -11.70
C SER A 108 -1.00 12.23 -12.94
N TRP A 109 -1.53 13.42 -13.22
CA TRP A 109 -2.33 13.66 -14.43
C TRP A 109 -1.46 14.26 -15.53
N GLU A 110 -1.52 13.68 -16.71
CA GLU A 110 -0.91 14.28 -17.92
C GLU A 110 -1.88 15.27 -18.57
N ASN A 111 -3.17 14.93 -18.58
CA ASN A 111 -4.26 15.76 -19.08
C ASN A 111 -5.57 15.36 -18.37
N ASP A 112 -6.74 15.82 -18.84
CA ASP A 112 -8.02 15.46 -18.20
C ASP A 112 -8.44 14.00 -18.35
N TYR A 113 -7.83 13.28 -19.26
CA TYR A 113 -8.24 11.96 -19.73
C TYR A 113 -7.20 10.88 -19.49
N GLU A 114 -5.96 11.27 -19.20
CA GLU A 114 -4.83 10.39 -18.99
C GLU A 114 -4.15 10.70 -17.66
N ALA A 115 -3.93 9.65 -16.87
CA ALA A 115 -3.23 9.71 -15.60
C ALA A 115 -2.41 8.45 -15.36
N THR A 116 -1.41 8.59 -14.52
CA THR A 116 -0.59 7.49 -14.03
C THR A 116 -0.84 7.35 -12.53
N ILE A 117 -1.31 6.18 -12.11
CA ILE A 117 -1.43 5.81 -10.71
C ILE A 117 -0.25 4.92 -10.36
N THR A 118 0.47 5.26 -9.28
CA THR A 118 1.57 4.44 -8.77
C THR A 118 1.22 3.93 -7.38
N LEU A 119 1.32 2.62 -7.16
CA LEU A 119 1.08 1.98 -5.86
C LEU A 119 2.40 1.57 -5.24
N TYR A 120 2.67 2.01 -4.02
CA TYR A 120 3.90 1.73 -3.27
C TYR A 120 3.58 0.84 -2.08
N GLY A 121 4.39 -0.20 -1.88
CA GLY A 121 4.39 -0.96 -0.65
C GLY A 121 5.83 -1.33 -0.29
N GLU A 122 6.11 -1.47 1.00
CA GLU A 122 7.46 -1.76 1.49
C GLU A 122 8.03 -3.09 0.98
N GLU A 123 7.16 -4.03 0.58
CA GLU A 123 7.52 -5.37 0.11
C GLU A 123 7.17 -5.57 -1.37
N GLN A 124 6.96 -4.50 -2.13
CA GLN A 124 6.68 -4.57 -3.56
C GLN A 124 7.35 -3.43 -4.33
N GLU A 125 7.74 -3.72 -5.57
CA GLU A 125 8.10 -2.66 -6.49
C GLU A 125 6.88 -1.77 -6.80
N PRO A 126 7.09 -0.48 -7.12
CA PRO A 126 6.00 0.41 -7.48
C PRO A 126 5.18 -0.14 -8.65
N GLU A 127 3.89 -0.39 -8.42
CA GLU A 127 2.99 -0.83 -9.49
C GLU A 127 2.46 0.40 -10.24
N ILE A 128 2.76 0.48 -11.53
CA ILE A 128 2.34 1.59 -12.40
C ILE A 128 1.10 1.19 -13.18
N ILE A 129 0.05 1.98 -13.05
CA ILE A 129 -1.25 1.76 -13.67
C ILE A 129 -1.54 2.96 -14.55
N GLU A 130 -1.63 2.72 -15.86
CA GLU A 130 -2.02 3.74 -16.81
C GLU A 130 -3.55 3.81 -16.84
N PHE A 131 -4.05 5.01 -16.60
CA PHE A 131 -5.46 5.34 -16.72
C PHE A 131 -5.67 6.12 -18.00
N LYS A 132 -6.55 5.61 -18.86
CA LYS A 132 -7.02 6.33 -20.04
C LYS A 132 -8.53 6.25 -20.14
N THR A 133 -9.18 7.39 -20.27
CA THR A 133 -10.62 7.47 -20.51
C THR A 133 -10.92 8.28 -21.75
N SER A 134 -11.89 7.85 -22.55
CA SER A 134 -12.30 8.56 -23.76
C SER A 134 -13.64 9.26 -23.53
N ASN A 135 -13.83 10.43 -24.15
CA ASN A 135 -15.13 11.13 -24.14
C ASN A 135 -16.28 10.28 -24.76
N GLU A 136 -15.98 9.23 -25.52
CA GLU A 136 -16.95 8.48 -26.32
C GLU A 136 -17.29 7.12 -25.71
N SER A 137 -18.12 7.09 -24.66
CA SER A 137 -18.95 5.94 -24.20
C SER A 137 -18.29 4.57 -23.92
N ASN A 138 -17.01 4.42 -24.22
CA ASN A 138 -16.20 3.26 -23.94
C ASN A 138 -15.48 3.60 -22.63
N GLY A 139 -16.03 3.04 -21.55
CA GLY A 139 -15.64 3.29 -20.16
C GLY A 139 -14.13 3.34 -19.91
N ALA A 140 -13.73 4.00 -18.82
CA ALA A 140 -12.32 4.16 -18.51
C ALA A 140 -11.61 2.81 -18.46
N LYS A 141 -10.45 2.78 -19.10
CA LYS A 141 -9.58 1.62 -19.14
C LYS A 141 -8.44 1.84 -18.16
N PHE A 142 -8.24 0.83 -17.32
CA PHE A 142 -7.04 0.70 -16.53
C PHE A 142 -6.18 -0.36 -17.22
N ASP A 143 -5.09 0.08 -17.81
CA ASP A 143 -4.09 -0.82 -18.35
C ASP A 143 -2.97 -0.92 -17.32
N SER A 144 -2.95 -2.02 -16.56
CA SER A 144 -1.81 -2.31 -15.70
C SER A 144 -0.67 -2.76 -16.60
N LYS A 145 0.33 -1.90 -16.76
CA LYS A 145 1.63 -2.36 -17.23
C LYS A 145 2.28 -3.08 -16.05
N ALA A 146 2.20 -4.42 -16.05
CA ALA A 146 3.28 -5.17 -15.43
C ALA A 146 4.52 -4.73 -16.22
N SER A 147 5.49 -4.08 -15.57
CA SER A 147 6.72 -3.61 -16.22
C SER A 147 7.17 -4.66 -17.23
N GLU A 148 7.00 -4.37 -18.53
CA GLU A 148 7.47 -5.22 -19.61
C GLU A 148 8.98 -5.33 -19.42
N GLU A 149 9.45 -6.54 -19.12
CA GLU A 149 10.85 -6.98 -19.23
C GLU A 149 11.91 -5.93 -18.84
N VAL A 150 11.78 -5.29 -17.68
CA VAL A 150 13.00 -4.97 -16.94
C VAL A 150 13.37 -6.27 -16.25
N GLN A 151 14.54 -6.80 -16.62
CA GLN A 151 15.07 -8.05 -16.08
C GLN A 151 14.73 -8.15 -14.59
N GLN A 152 13.93 -9.18 -14.30
CA GLN A 152 13.57 -9.62 -12.97
C GLN A 152 14.84 -9.73 -12.11
N GLU A 153 15.12 -8.70 -11.32
CA GLU A 153 16.08 -8.80 -10.23
C GLU A 153 15.29 -8.99 -8.94
N VAL A 154 15.29 -10.25 -8.52
CA VAL A 154 14.62 -10.76 -7.35
C VAL A 154 15.21 -10.07 -6.12
N GLY A 155 14.39 -9.28 -5.41
CA GLY A 155 14.65 -8.85 -4.04
C GLY A 155 15.45 -7.55 -3.88
N SER A 156 14.91 -6.42 -4.36
CA SER A 156 15.38 -5.11 -3.95
C SER A 156 14.52 -4.51 -2.84
N PHE A 157 15.11 -4.08 -1.72
CA PHE A 157 14.39 -3.39 -0.63
C PHE A 157 15.08 -2.07 -0.31
N THR A 158 14.27 -1.02 -0.11
CA THR A 158 14.78 0.30 0.24
C THR A 158 15.07 0.35 1.74
N PHE A 159 16.31 0.63 2.13
CA PHE A 159 16.70 0.70 3.54
C PHE A 159 17.03 2.11 4.03
N LYS A 160 17.23 3.07 3.11
CA LYS A 160 17.51 4.48 3.43
C LYS A 160 17.05 5.39 2.30
N THR A 161 16.58 6.58 2.65
CA THR A 161 16.29 7.66 1.69
C THR A 161 16.86 8.98 2.21
N SER A 162 17.10 9.93 1.31
CA SER A 162 17.50 11.28 1.66
C SER A 162 16.94 12.27 0.64
N GLU A 163 16.38 13.38 1.14
CA GLU A 163 15.73 14.41 0.32
C GLU A 163 16.63 15.64 0.23
N SER A 164 16.61 16.29 -0.94
CA SER A 164 17.37 17.50 -1.18
C SER A 164 16.86 18.69 -0.34
N PRO A 165 17.65 19.75 -0.12
CA PRO A 165 17.31 20.83 0.82
C PRO A 165 15.95 21.52 0.56
N ASN A 166 15.57 21.73 -0.70
CA ASN A 166 14.27 22.28 -1.09
C ASN A 166 13.28 21.21 -1.56
N LEU A 167 13.55 19.93 -1.26
CA LEU A 167 12.64 18.81 -1.51
C LEU A 167 12.35 18.57 -3.01
N ILE A 168 13.25 19.00 -3.88
CA ILE A 168 13.11 18.86 -5.34
C ILE A 168 13.51 17.46 -5.78
N ASN A 169 14.57 16.93 -5.20
CA ASN A 169 15.14 15.64 -5.56
C ASN A 169 15.24 14.71 -4.34
N ILE A 170 15.38 13.42 -4.63
CA ILE A 170 15.49 12.37 -3.63
C ILE A 170 16.52 11.34 -4.09
N ILE A 171 17.20 10.73 -3.12
CA ILE A 171 17.97 9.51 -3.32
C ILE A 171 17.41 8.36 -2.47
N GLU A 172 17.47 7.14 -3.00
CA GLU A 172 17.01 5.90 -2.36
C GLU A 172 18.09 4.82 -2.43
N PHE A 173 18.40 4.22 -1.29
CA PHE A 173 19.35 3.13 -1.19
C PHE A 173 18.60 1.81 -1.17
N ARG A 174 18.88 0.95 -2.16
CA ARG A 174 18.26 -0.36 -2.31
C ARG A 174 19.33 -1.45 -2.28
N GLU A 175 19.13 -2.47 -1.43
CA GLU A 175 19.97 -3.67 -1.45
C GLU A 175 19.51 -4.61 -2.56
N ILE A 176 20.41 -5.39 -3.17
CA ILE A 176 20.07 -6.44 -4.14
C ILE A 176 20.58 -7.78 -3.62
N ALA A 177 19.70 -8.77 -3.61
CA ALA A 177 19.92 -10.04 -2.92
C ALA A 177 20.95 -10.99 -3.58
N GLU A 178 21.28 -10.88 -4.87
CA GLU A 178 22.22 -11.81 -5.53
C GLU A 178 22.97 -11.19 -6.73
N PRO A 179 24.19 -11.66 -7.07
CA PRO A 179 25.02 -12.69 -6.41
C PRO A 179 26.06 -12.14 -5.40
N ARG A 180 26.10 -10.83 -5.21
CA ARG A 180 26.84 -10.14 -4.14
C ARG A 180 25.91 -9.07 -3.59
N SER A 181 25.82 -8.92 -2.27
CA SER A 181 25.13 -7.77 -1.68
C SER A 181 25.73 -6.51 -2.28
N SER A 182 25.00 -5.86 -3.18
CA SER A 182 25.33 -4.55 -3.71
C SER A 182 24.22 -3.59 -3.32
N VAL A 183 24.62 -2.33 -3.14
CA VAL A 183 23.69 -1.24 -2.89
C VAL A 183 23.57 -0.46 -4.18
N ARG A 184 22.34 -0.32 -4.67
CA ARG A 184 22.03 0.67 -5.71
C ARG A 184 21.48 1.92 -5.05
N ILE A 185 22.11 3.03 -5.39
CA ILE A 185 21.73 4.37 -4.96
C ILE A 185 20.98 5.00 -6.13
N TYR A 186 19.65 4.90 -6.09
CA TYR A 186 18.76 5.51 -7.06
C TYR A 186 18.61 7.00 -6.77
N TYR A 187 18.48 7.83 -7.80
CA TYR A 187 18.37 9.28 -7.65
C TYR A 187 17.50 9.91 -8.74
N GLY A 188 16.83 11.00 -8.40
CA GLY A 188 15.96 11.72 -9.33
C GLY A 188 15.00 12.69 -8.67
N LYS A 189 14.03 13.15 -9.44
CA LYS A 189 13.03 14.11 -8.98
C LYS A 189 12.12 13.47 -7.94
N ARG A 190 11.87 14.20 -6.85
CA ARG A 190 10.92 13.76 -5.82
C ARG A 190 9.55 13.51 -6.46
N GLY A 191 9.01 12.32 -6.23
CA GLY A 191 7.71 11.89 -6.76
C GLY A 191 7.72 11.41 -8.21
N SER A 192 8.88 11.35 -8.88
CA SER A 192 9.02 10.64 -10.15
C SER A 192 9.48 9.20 -9.94
N VAL A 193 9.42 8.39 -11.01
CA VAL A 193 10.13 7.11 -11.05
C VAL A 193 11.63 7.39 -11.05
N LEU A 194 12.40 6.69 -10.21
CA LEU A 194 13.85 6.81 -10.13
C LEU A 194 14.49 5.77 -11.04
N GLU A 195 14.86 6.18 -12.25
CA GLU A 195 15.45 5.28 -13.26
C GLU A 195 16.98 5.27 -13.20
N LYS A 196 17.58 6.37 -12.75
CA LYS A 196 19.04 6.52 -12.66
C LYS A 196 19.53 5.98 -11.31
N TYR A 197 20.63 5.23 -11.35
CA TYR A 197 21.29 4.75 -10.13
C TYR A 197 22.81 4.67 -10.29
N LYS A 198 23.50 4.65 -9.14
CA LYS A 198 24.88 4.16 -9.03
C LYS A 198 24.88 2.87 -8.23
N GLU A 199 25.63 1.88 -8.69
CA GLU A 199 25.78 0.61 -7.99
C GLU A 199 27.11 0.58 -7.24
N PHE A 200 27.03 0.17 -5.98
CA PHE A 200 28.16 0.02 -5.09
C PHE A 200 28.22 -1.44 -4.60
N THR A 201 29.30 -2.14 -4.94
CA THR A 201 29.51 -3.50 -4.45
C THR A 201 30.10 -3.46 -3.05
N LEU A 202 29.47 -4.15 -2.10
CA LEU A 202 29.91 -4.14 -0.72
C LEU A 202 31.04 -5.15 -0.51
N THR A 203 32.08 -4.72 0.20
CA THR A 203 33.18 -5.58 0.64
C THR A 203 32.85 -6.31 1.94
N GLU A 204 32.05 -5.69 2.81
CA GLU A 204 31.70 -6.17 4.16
C GLU A 204 30.25 -5.80 4.55
N MET A 205 29.72 -6.43 5.61
CA MET A 205 28.39 -6.14 6.17
C MET A 205 28.26 -4.65 6.52
N TYR A 206 27.09 -4.07 6.32
CA TYR A 206 26.82 -2.65 6.52
C TYR A 206 25.48 -2.46 7.22
N THR A 207 25.24 -1.24 7.66
CA THR A 207 24.00 -0.74 8.23
C THR A 207 23.63 0.57 7.55
N PRO A 208 22.37 1.03 7.65
CA PRO A 208 21.97 2.32 7.10
C PRO A 208 22.82 3.50 7.60
N ASP A 209 23.40 3.39 8.80
CA ASP A 209 24.24 4.43 9.41
C ASP A 209 25.63 4.52 8.79
N ASN A 210 26.06 3.52 8.01
CA ASN A 210 27.32 3.58 7.28
C ASN A 210 27.29 4.52 6.06
N PHE A 211 26.11 5.03 5.67
CA PHE A 211 25.99 5.94 4.52
C PHE A 211 25.66 7.36 5.00
N ASN A 212 26.64 8.25 5.02
CA ASN A 212 26.43 9.65 5.33
C ASN A 212 26.09 10.40 4.05
N VAL A 213 24.94 11.09 4.04
CA VAL A 213 24.44 11.79 2.86
C VAL A 213 24.47 13.28 3.13
N ASP A 214 25.29 13.99 2.37
CA ASP A 214 25.46 15.43 2.47
C ASP A 214 25.05 16.09 1.15
N TRP A 215 23.98 16.87 1.19
CA TRP A 215 23.51 17.66 0.04
C TRP A 215 24.22 19.02 0.01
N GLU A 216 24.94 19.31 -1.06
CA GLU A 216 25.53 20.63 -1.30
C GLU A 216 24.54 21.60 -1.95
N SER A 217 23.59 21.06 -2.73
CA SER A 217 22.48 21.80 -3.34
C SER A 217 21.31 20.85 -3.63
N ASP A 218 20.25 21.32 -4.29
CA ASP A 218 19.20 20.40 -4.75
C ASP A 218 19.65 19.42 -5.82
N GLU A 219 20.75 19.72 -6.52
CA GLU A 219 21.23 18.95 -7.67
C GLU A 219 22.54 18.21 -7.40
N GLN A 220 23.15 18.41 -6.23
CA GLN A 220 24.47 17.87 -5.90
C GLN A 220 24.44 17.24 -4.52
N VAL A 221 24.80 15.96 -4.46
CA VAL A 221 24.87 15.20 -3.22
C VAL A 221 26.15 14.37 -3.19
N THR A 222 26.75 14.36 -2.01
CA THR A 222 27.93 13.56 -1.69
C THR A 222 27.51 12.51 -0.68
N ILE A 223 27.92 11.27 -0.92
CA ILE A 223 27.58 10.12 -0.08
C ILE A 223 28.87 9.50 0.39
N ASP A 224 29.20 9.70 1.66
CA ASP A 224 30.36 9.10 2.29
C ASP A 224 29.98 7.75 2.90
N ILE A 225 30.73 6.72 2.52
CA ILE A 225 30.59 5.37 3.05
C ILE A 225 31.57 5.25 4.22
N VAL A 226 31.04 5.27 5.43
CA VAL A 226 31.82 5.30 6.67
C VAL A 226 31.88 3.91 7.31
N ARG A 227 33.08 3.49 7.69
CA ARG A 227 33.35 2.23 8.39
C ARG A 227 33.90 2.48 9.77
N GLU A 228 33.64 1.55 10.68
CA GLU A 228 34.19 1.55 12.04
C GLU A 228 35.25 0.46 12.15
N THR A 229 36.42 0.80 12.68
CA THR A 229 37.48 -0.16 12.97
C THR A 229 37.16 -0.97 14.22
N GLU A 230 37.84 -2.10 14.43
CA GLU A 230 37.73 -2.88 15.69
C GLU A 230 38.05 -2.06 16.95
N SER A 231 38.82 -0.97 16.80
CA SER A 231 39.16 -0.03 17.86
C SER A 231 38.11 1.06 18.12
N GLY A 232 37.00 1.07 17.39
CA GLY A 232 35.90 2.02 17.52
C GLY A 232 36.10 3.37 16.82
N ASN A 233 37.11 3.48 15.95
CA ASN A 233 37.35 4.70 15.17
C ASN A 233 36.65 4.60 13.81
N THR A 234 36.06 5.69 13.34
CA THR A 234 35.42 5.75 12.03
C THR A 234 36.36 6.30 10.95
N TYR A 235 36.28 5.77 9.72
CA TYR A 235 36.94 6.31 8.54
C TYR A 235 36.03 6.24 7.31
N VAL A 236 36.26 7.12 6.34
CA VAL A 236 35.56 7.10 5.04
C VAL A 236 36.25 6.07 4.14
N GLU A 237 35.53 5.02 3.77
CA GLU A 237 35.98 3.97 2.85
C GLU A 237 35.91 4.45 1.40
N ASP A 238 34.80 5.10 1.03
CA ASP A 238 34.58 5.63 -0.31
C ASP A 238 33.61 6.82 -0.29
N THR A 239 33.66 7.64 -1.34
CA THR A 239 32.80 8.82 -1.51
C THR A 239 32.16 8.80 -2.89
N ILE A 240 30.83 8.85 -2.90
CA ILE A 240 30.03 8.85 -4.14
C ILE A 240 29.41 10.23 -4.33
N GLU A 241 29.86 10.93 -5.37
CA GLU A 241 29.29 12.21 -5.79
C GLU A 241 28.22 11.99 -6.87
N ILE A 242 27.04 12.60 -6.72
CA ILE A 242 25.94 12.52 -7.69
C ILE A 242 25.51 13.94 -8.07
N GLU A 243 25.60 14.25 -9.37
CA GLU A 243 25.01 15.44 -9.98
C GLU A 243 23.75 15.03 -10.75
N LEU A 244 22.58 15.55 -10.34
CA LEU A 244 21.29 15.08 -10.85
C LEU A 244 20.89 15.73 -12.19
N SER A 245 21.49 16.87 -12.54
CA SER A 245 21.24 17.62 -13.77
C SER A 245 22.04 17.15 -14.99
N LYS A 246 22.81 16.06 -14.89
CA LYS A 246 23.55 15.42 -16.00
C LYS A 246 22.94 14.10 -16.46
#